data_AF-A0A972SF50-F1
#
_entry.id   AF-A0A972SF50-F1
#
_cell.length_a   1.000
_cell.length_b   1.000
_cell.length_c   1.000
_cell.angle_alpha   90.00
_cell.angle_beta   90.00
_cell.angle_gamma   90.00
#
_symmetry.space_group_name_H-M   'P 1'
#
loop_
_entity.id
_entity.type
_entity.pdbx_description
1 polymer ?
#
loop_
_entity_poly.entity_id
_entity_poly.type
_entity_poly.pdbx_seq_one_letter_code
_entity_poly.pdbx_strand_id
1 'polypeptide(L)'
;MKKRFSSYEEYASYFSSLIRLEREAQRELHLKEIKTLTGKERERRGRALLGLRARKLGRGLGGFYLVRYERREPFPKTEISVGDVVLVSRGRPTGREVQATVAEKGRNYLVLAFPDEPPPYALGRSVRVDLFSNEVTFKRMEEALRRVKEHPLLKRLLGLK
;
A
#
# COMPACT_ATOMS: atom_id res chain seq x y z
N MET A 1 -15.12 1.58 -23.62
CA MET A 1 -14.07 0.61 -23.26
C MET A 1 -13.84 -0.31 -24.45
N LYS A 2 -12.59 -0.54 -24.86
CA LYS A 2 -12.27 -1.42 -26.00
C LYS A 2 -12.62 -2.87 -25.65
N LYS A 3 -13.36 -3.56 -26.54
CA LYS A 3 -13.93 -4.89 -26.27
C LYS A 3 -13.23 -6.04 -27.01
N ARG A 4 -12.34 -5.72 -27.95
CA ARG A 4 -11.62 -6.68 -28.79
C ARG A 4 -10.22 -6.20 -29.06
N PHE A 5 -9.29 -7.13 -29.11
CA PHE A 5 -7.88 -6.89 -29.36
C PHE A 5 -7.38 -7.83 -30.46
N SER A 6 -6.59 -7.30 -31.39
CA SER A 6 -6.05 -8.04 -32.53
C SER A 6 -4.87 -8.93 -32.14
N SER A 7 -4.12 -8.54 -31.11
CA SER A 7 -2.97 -9.30 -30.61
C SER A 7 -2.75 -9.12 -29.10
N TYR A 8 -1.89 -9.96 -28.54
CA TYR A 8 -1.42 -9.83 -27.16
C TYR A 8 -0.75 -8.47 -26.93
N GLU A 9 0.07 -7.99 -27.87
CA GLU A 9 0.79 -6.72 -27.77
C GLU A 9 -0.18 -5.55 -27.68
N GLU A 10 -1.25 -5.57 -28.48
CA GLU A 10 -2.29 -4.55 -28.43
C GLU A 10 -3.05 -4.56 -27.09
N TYR A 11 -3.40 -5.75 -26.60
CA TYR A 11 -4.04 -5.94 -25.29
C TYR A 11 -3.14 -5.43 -24.15
N ALA A 12 -1.89 -5.88 -24.12
CA ALA A 12 -0.92 -5.54 -23.09
C ALA A 12 -0.63 -4.03 -23.09
N SER A 13 -0.44 -3.43 -24.26
CA SER A 13 -0.20 -1.98 -24.38
C SER A 13 -1.39 -1.16 -23.87
N TYR A 14 -2.62 -1.54 -24.27
CA TYR A 14 -3.83 -0.86 -23.82
C TYR A 14 -3.97 -0.91 -22.29
N PHE A 15 -3.92 -2.10 -21.68
CA PHE A 15 -4.08 -2.22 -20.23
C PHE A 15 -2.88 -1.66 -19.45
N SER A 16 -1.66 -1.77 -19.97
CA SER A 16 -0.49 -1.13 -19.36
C SER A 16 -0.65 0.39 -19.33
N SER A 17 -1.23 1.00 -20.36
CA SER A 17 -1.51 2.44 -20.37
C SER A 17 -2.54 2.84 -19.32
N LEU A 18 -3.59 2.03 -19.14
CA LEU A 18 -4.62 2.28 -18.12
C LEU A 18 -4.09 2.11 -16.70
N ILE A 19 -3.30 1.06 -16.46
CA ILE A 19 -2.62 0.83 -15.17
C ILE A 19 -1.72 2.02 -14.83
N ARG A 20 -0.96 2.55 -15.81
CA ARG A 20 -0.11 3.72 -15.61
C ARG A 20 -0.92 4.96 -15.25
N LEU A 21 -2.01 5.25 -15.98
CA LEU A 21 -2.89 6.38 -15.69
C LEU A 21 -3.49 6.29 -14.28
N GLU A 22 -3.98 5.12 -13.88
CA GLU A 22 -4.50 4.89 -12.53
C GLU A 22 -3.41 5.06 -11.47
N ARG A 23 -2.20 4.55 -11.72
CA ARG A 23 -1.05 4.71 -10.83
C ARG A 23 -0.69 6.18 -10.61
N GLU A 24 -0.64 6.96 -11.68
CA GLU A 24 -0.37 8.40 -11.64
C GLU A 24 -1.47 9.15 -10.87
N ALA A 25 -2.74 8.90 -11.21
CA ALA A 25 -3.88 9.51 -10.54
C ALA A 25 -3.92 9.19 -9.03
N GLN A 26 -3.71 7.92 -8.65
CA GLN A 26 -3.68 7.52 -7.24
C GLN A 26 -2.51 8.16 -6.49
N ARG A 27 -1.32 8.23 -7.12
CA ARG A 27 -0.15 8.89 -6.55
C ARG A 27 -0.41 10.38 -6.31
N GLU A 28 -0.97 11.08 -7.29
CA GLU A 28 -1.31 12.50 -7.17
C GLU A 28 -2.33 12.75 -6.06
N LEU A 29 -3.41 11.95 -6.01
CA LEU A 29 -4.43 12.04 -4.98
C LEU A 29 -3.85 11.88 -3.58
N HIS A 30 -3.04 10.83 -3.37
CA HIS A 30 -2.40 10.58 -2.08
C HIS A 30 -1.42 11.68 -1.68
N LEU A 31 -0.56 12.13 -2.61
CA LEU A 31 0.38 13.21 -2.34
C LEU A 31 -0.33 14.52 -2.03
N LYS A 32 -1.41 14.84 -2.75
CA LYS A 32 -2.26 16.00 -2.49
C LYS A 32 -2.86 15.90 -1.10
N GLU A 33 -3.43 14.75 -0.74
CA GLU A 33 -4.06 14.53 0.55
C GLU A 33 -3.06 14.61 1.72
N ILE A 34 -1.85 14.05 1.57
CA ILE A 34 -0.77 14.16 2.57
C ILE A 34 -0.35 15.63 2.76
N LYS A 35 -0.29 16.40 1.67
CA LYS A 35 0.07 17.82 1.71
C LYS A 35 -1.03 18.68 2.32
N THR A 36 -2.29 18.45 1.97
CA THR A 36 -3.40 19.35 2.32
C THR A 36 -4.03 19.05 3.67
N LEU A 37 -4.08 17.78 4.08
CA LEU A 37 -4.74 17.38 5.32
C LEU A 37 -3.75 17.25 6.48
N THR A 38 -4.21 17.64 7.66
CA THR A 38 -3.56 17.34 8.92
C THR A 38 -3.66 15.84 9.23
N GLY A 39 -2.76 15.35 10.10
CA GLY A 39 -2.83 13.97 10.57
C GLY A 39 -4.18 13.63 11.20
N LYS A 40 -4.75 14.56 11.98
CA LYS A 40 -6.05 14.37 12.65
C LYS A 40 -7.20 14.23 11.65
N GLU A 41 -7.20 15.02 10.59
CA GLU A 41 -8.21 14.89 9.53
C GLU A 41 -8.10 13.56 8.80
N ARG A 42 -6.87 13.11 8.50
CA ARG A 42 -6.66 11.79 7.90
C ARG A 42 -7.08 10.66 8.83
N GLU A 43 -6.84 10.77 10.13
CA GLU A 43 -7.32 9.79 11.11
C GLU A 43 -8.84 9.75 11.21
N ARG A 44 -9.52 10.91 11.18
CA ARG A 44 -10.99 10.98 11.11
C ARG A 44 -11.56 10.33 9.84
N ARG A 45 -10.85 10.45 8.72
CA ARG A 45 -11.18 9.78 7.45
C ARG A 45 -10.78 8.30 7.43
N GLY A 46 -10.16 7.78 8.50
CA GLY A 46 -9.71 6.40 8.57
C GLY A 46 -8.48 6.08 7.73
N ARG A 47 -7.72 7.10 7.28
CA ARG A 47 -6.53 6.99 6.41
C ARG A 47 -5.20 7.04 7.16
N ALA A 48 -5.22 7.37 8.45
CA ALA A 48 -4.03 7.42 9.28
C ALA A 48 -4.34 6.99 10.71
N LEU A 49 -3.32 6.52 11.43
CA LEU A 49 -3.35 6.25 12.85
C LEU A 49 -2.22 7.02 13.52
N LEU A 50 -2.57 7.82 14.52
CA LEU A 50 -1.64 8.75 15.19
C LEU A 50 -1.27 8.29 16.59
N GLY A 51 -0.15 8.82 17.09
CA GLY A 51 0.23 8.72 18.50
C GLY A 51 0.60 7.30 18.92
N LEU A 52 1.12 6.51 17.98
CA LEU A 52 1.44 5.10 18.20
C LEU A 52 2.78 4.95 18.91
N ARG A 53 2.89 3.90 19.73
CA ARG A 53 4.14 3.41 20.28
C ARG A 53 4.57 2.18 19.50
N ALA A 54 5.78 2.20 18.99
CA ALA A 54 6.43 1.08 18.33
C ALA A 54 7.16 0.17 19.33
N ARG A 55 6.99 -1.14 19.17
CA ARG A 55 7.67 -2.20 19.91
C ARG A 55 8.17 -3.26 18.93
N LYS A 56 9.48 -3.49 18.87
CA LYS A 56 10.06 -4.58 18.07
C LYS A 56 9.55 -5.93 18.60
N LEU A 57 9.08 -6.80 17.70
CA LEU A 57 8.68 -8.17 18.01
C LEU A 57 9.74 -9.20 17.59
N GLY A 58 10.65 -8.82 16.69
CA GLY A 58 11.71 -9.69 16.17
C GLY A 58 11.64 -9.81 14.65
N ARG A 59 12.06 -10.96 14.12
CA ARG A 59 11.99 -11.28 12.69
C ARG A 59 10.87 -12.28 12.42
N GLY A 60 10.13 -12.06 11.33
CA GLY A 60 9.11 -12.96 10.80
C GLY A 60 9.62 -13.80 9.63
N LEU A 61 8.69 -14.49 8.96
CA LEU A 61 8.96 -15.24 7.73
C LEU A 61 9.60 -14.34 6.67
N GLY A 62 10.53 -14.89 5.88
CA GLY A 62 11.23 -14.15 4.83
C GLY A 62 12.22 -13.09 5.34
N GLY A 63 12.54 -13.08 6.65
CA GLY A 63 13.51 -12.16 7.23
C GLY A 63 12.96 -10.76 7.56
N PHE A 64 11.66 -10.54 7.36
CA PHE A 64 11.02 -9.25 7.64
C PHE A 64 11.11 -8.88 9.12
N TYR A 65 11.37 -7.61 9.42
CA TYR A 65 11.32 -7.08 10.77
C TYR A 65 9.87 -6.80 11.17
N LEU A 66 9.41 -7.45 12.24
CA LEU A 66 8.08 -7.26 12.78
C LEU A 66 8.10 -6.21 13.90
N VAL A 67 7.28 -5.17 13.75
CA VAL A 67 7.12 -4.11 14.75
C VAL A 67 5.65 -3.90 15.03
N ARG A 68 5.29 -3.95 16.31
CA ARG A 68 3.95 -3.63 16.80
C ARG A 68 3.81 -2.14 17.03
N TYR A 69 2.77 -1.53 16.47
CA TYR A 69 2.40 -0.13 16.67
C TYR A 69 1.08 -0.09 17.42
N GLU A 70 1.09 0.39 18.66
CA GLU A 70 -0.07 0.33 19.54
C GLU A 70 -0.31 1.65 20.27
N ARG A 71 -1.54 1.83 20.75
CA ARG A 71 -1.89 2.88 21.71
C ARG A 71 -2.96 2.38 22.68
N ARG A 72 -3.19 3.13 23.75
CA ARG A 72 -4.17 2.78 24.79
C ARG A 72 -5.59 2.74 24.21
N GLU A 73 -5.97 3.79 23.49
CA GLU A 73 -7.31 3.90 22.93
C GLU A 73 -7.49 3.03 21.69
N PRO A 74 -8.67 2.42 21.49
CA PRO A 74 -9.02 1.77 20.24
C PRO A 74 -8.76 2.64 19.01
N PHE A 75 -8.43 1.99 17.90
CA PHE A 75 -8.39 2.67 16.62
C PHE A 75 -9.81 3.10 16.21
N PRO A 76 -9.97 4.28 15.59
CA PRO A 76 -11.22 4.64 14.95
C PRO A 76 -11.50 3.68 13.78
N LYS A 77 -12.69 3.82 13.18
CA LYS A 77 -12.96 3.17 11.90
C LYS A 77 -11.90 3.62 10.89
N THR A 78 -11.14 2.65 10.38
CA THR A 78 -10.01 2.88 9.47
C THR A 78 -10.06 1.92 8.30
N GLU A 79 -9.66 2.42 7.14
CA GLU A 79 -9.54 1.64 5.91
C GLU A 79 -8.29 0.75 5.91
N ILE A 80 -7.28 1.06 6.75
CA ILE A 80 -6.05 0.27 6.85
C ILE A 80 -6.38 -1.16 7.26
N SER A 81 -5.98 -2.13 6.44
CA SER A 81 -6.30 -3.55 6.57
C SER A 81 -5.05 -4.43 6.40
N VAL A 82 -5.15 -5.71 6.75
CA VAL A 82 -4.06 -6.67 6.55
C VAL A 82 -3.71 -6.76 5.07
N GLY A 83 -2.42 -6.71 4.75
CA GLY A 83 -1.89 -6.70 3.38
C GLY A 83 -1.68 -5.30 2.79
N ASP A 84 -2.18 -4.24 3.42
CA ASP A 84 -1.96 -2.88 2.94
C ASP A 84 -0.50 -2.45 3.13
N VAL A 85 -0.02 -1.65 2.17
CA VAL A 85 1.25 -0.93 2.30
C VAL A 85 0.98 0.39 3.01
N VAL A 86 1.75 0.67 4.05
CA VAL A 86 1.61 1.87 4.86
C VAL A 86 2.92 2.62 4.93
N LEU A 87 2.83 3.93 5.07
CA LEU A 87 3.96 4.84 5.28
C LEU A 87 4.09 5.12 6.77
N VAL A 88 5.28 4.92 7.33
CA VAL A 88 5.52 5.12 8.78
C VAL A 88 6.35 6.36 8.98
N SER A 89 5.84 7.32 9.74
CA SER A 89 6.47 8.64 9.93
C SER A 89 6.45 9.08 11.39
N ARG A 90 7.29 10.06 11.73
CA ARG A 90 7.22 10.78 13.00
C ARG A 90 6.96 12.25 12.72
N GLY A 91 5.71 12.69 12.93
CA GLY A 91 5.26 14.05 12.60
C GLY A 91 4.53 14.13 11.25
N ARG A 92 4.86 15.13 10.43
CA ARG A 92 4.22 15.33 9.12
C ARG A 92 4.98 14.55 8.04
N PRO A 93 4.35 13.57 7.38
CA PRO A 93 5.00 12.78 6.34
C PRO A 93 5.31 13.63 5.10
N THR A 94 6.46 13.35 4.50
CA THR A 94 6.94 13.94 3.24
C THR A 94 6.67 13.02 2.04
N GLY A 95 6.29 11.77 2.29
CA GLY A 95 6.08 10.74 1.27
C GLY A 95 7.35 9.95 0.92
N ARG A 96 8.46 10.21 1.62
CA ARG A 96 9.75 9.52 1.44
C ARG A 96 10.11 8.62 2.62
N GLU A 97 9.24 8.55 3.62
CA GLU A 97 9.46 7.72 4.79
C GLU A 97 9.39 6.22 4.44
N VAL A 98 9.82 5.38 5.39
CA VAL A 98 9.84 3.94 5.22
C VAL A 98 8.42 3.39 5.00
N GLN A 99 8.33 2.40 4.11
CA GLN A 99 7.10 1.66 3.85
C GLN A 99 7.14 0.29 4.54
N ALA A 100 5.98 -0.19 4.96
CA ALA A 100 5.82 -1.52 5.54
C ALA A 100 4.47 -2.11 5.14
N THR A 101 4.34 -3.43 5.25
CA THR A 101 3.07 -4.12 5.01
C THR A 101 2.39 -4.45 6.34
N VAL A 102 1.08 -4.24 6.44
CA VAL A 102 0.30 -4.63 7.61
C VAL A 102 0.20 -6.15 7.66
N ALA A 103 0.88 -6.77 8.64
CA ALA A 103 0.87 -8.20 8.87
C ALA A 103 -0.29 -8.63 9.78
N GLU A 104 -0.64 -7.79 10.75
CA GLU A 104 -1.72 -8.05 11.71
C GLU A 104 -2.41 -6.75 12.09
N LYS A 105 -3.71 -6.83 12.38
CA LYS A 105 -4.51 -5.70 12.87
C LYS A 105 -5.39 -6.17 14.03
N GLY A 106 -5.22 -5.53 15.19
CA GLY A 106 -6.14 -5.65 16.32
C GLY A 106 -6.94 -4.37 16.55
N ARG A 107 -7.67 -4.33 17.65
CA ARG A 107 -8.54 -3.19 18.02
C ARG A 107 -7.78 -1.89 18.28
N ASN A 108 -6.55 -1.97 18.79
CA ASN A 108 -5.73 -0.82 19.21
C ASN A 108 -4.24 -0.98 18.83
N TYR A 109 -3.93 -1.92 17.94
CA TYR A 109 -2.57 -2.15 17.45
C TYR A 109 -2.53 -2.62 16.00
N LEU A 110 -1.41 -2.36 15.33
CA LEU A 110 -1.00 -3.01 14.08
C LEU A 110 0.32 -3.75 14.31
N VAL A 111 0.55 -4.83 13.59
CA VAL A 111 1.90 -5.36 13.37
C VAL A 111 2.28 -5.06 11.93
N LEU A 112 3.39 -4.36 11.76
CA LEU A 112 3.94 -4.03 10.44
C LEU A 112 5.19 -4.87 10.17
N ALA A 113 5.27 -5.38 8.94
CA ALA A 113 6.41 -6.11 8.41
C ALA A 113 7.25 -5.19 7.52
N PHE A 114 8.50 -4.96 7.92
CA PHE A 114 9.47 -4.17 7.16
C PHE A 114 10.45 -5.10 6.44
N PRO A 115 10.74 -4.88 5.14
CA PRO A 115 11.71 -5.69 4.41
C PRO A 115 13.13 -5.50 4.96
N ASP A 116 13.46 -4.28 5.37
CA ASP A 116 14.74 -3.90 5.96
C ASP A 116 14.57 -3.45 7.42
N GLU A 117 15.68 -3.25 8.15
CA GLU A 117 15.59 -2.78 9.52
C GLU A 117 14.92 -1.39 9.58
N PRO A 118 13.85 -1.21 10.37
CA PRO A 118 13.13 0.06 10.43
C PRO A 118 14.02 1.16 11.02
N PRO A 119 14.05 2.35 10.40
CA PRO A 119 14.86 3.48 10.86
C PRO A 119 14.41 3.99 12.24
N PRO A 120 15.27 4.70 12.99
CA PRO A 120 14.96 5.13 14.35
C PRO A 120 13.67 5.96 14.49
N TYR A 121 13.30 6.75 13.49
CA TYR A 121 12.07 7.55 13.52
C TYR A 121 10.79 6.70 13.40
N ALA A 122 10.88 5.49 12.85
CA ALA A 122 9.77 4.54 12.76
C ALA A 122 9.61 3.76 14.08
N LEU A 123 10.48 3.99 15.06
CA LEU A 123 10.46 3.35 16.38
C LEU A 123 10.13 4.36 17.49
N GLY A 124 9.94 3.88 18.72
CA GLY A 124 9.69 4.73 19.89
C GLY A 124 8.22 5.14 20.05
N ARG A 125 7.97 6.41 20.35
CA ARG A 125 6.63 6.97 20.65
C ARG A 125 6.24 8.03 19.62
N SER A 126 4.95 8.37 19.60
CA SER A 126 4.37 9.39 18.71
C SER A 126 4.57 9.09 17.23
N VAL A 127 4.61 7.79 16.89
CA VAL A 127 4.68 7.33 15.51
C VAL A 127 3.31 7.46 14.86
N ARG A 128 3.32 7.76 13.57
CA ARG A 128 2.15 7.86 12.71
C ARG A 128 2.26 6.84 11.60
N VAL A 129 1.15 6.16 11.31
CA VAL A 129 1.02 5.21 10.21
C VAL A 129 -0.05 5.74 9.27
N ASP A 130 0.31 5.98 8.01
CA ASP A 130 -0.61 6.41 6.95
C ASP A 130 -0.84 5.26 5.97
N LEU A 131 -2.10 5.07 5.57
CA LEU A 131 -2.41 4.27 4.40
C LEU A 131 -1.70 4.88 3.18
N PHE A 132 -0.90 4.07 2.50
CA PHE A 132 -0.10 4.51 1.36
C PHE A 132 -0.44 3.68 0.12
N SER A 133 -0.18 4.25 -1.05
CA SER A 133 -0.48 3.58 -2.33
C SER A 133 0.35 2.31 -2.45
N ASN A 134 -0.31 1.24 -2.90
CA ASN A 134 0.32 -0.06 -3.03
C ASN A 134 1.04 -0.17 -4.38
N GLU A 135 2.31 0.24 -4.44
CA GLU A 135 3.16 -0.02 -5.62
C GLU A 135 3.25 -1.51 -5.97
N VAL A 136 3.09 -2.39 -4.97
CA VAL A 136 3.08 -3.85 -5.19
C VAL A 136 1.85 -4.25 -5.99
N THR A 137 0.69 -3.62 -5.80
CA THR A 137 -0.50 -3.91 -6.60
C THR A 137 -0.25 -3.61 -8.07
N PHE A 138 0.27 -2.42 -8.41
CA PHE A 138 0.56 -2.07 -9.80
C PHE A 138 1.60 -2.99 -10.43
N LYS A 139 2.69 -3.31 -9.70
CA LYS A 139 3.68 -4.30 -10.17
C LYS A 139 3.05 -5.66 -10.46
N ARG A 140 2.17 -6.15 -9.58
CA ARG A 140 1.45 -7.42 -9.79
C ARG A 140 0.53 -7.37 -11.00
N MET A 141 -0.15 -6.25 -11.25
CA MET A 141 -0.96 -6.09 -12.45
C MET A 141 -0.10 -6.11 -13.72
N GLU A 142 1.04 -5.41 -13.72
CA GLU A 142 1.99 -5.42 -14.84
C GLU A 142 2.58 -6.81 -15.09
N GLU A 143 2.96 -7.53 -14.04
CA GLU A 143 3.41 -8.92 -14.12
C GLU A 143 2.32 -9.86 -14.63
N ALA A 144 1.08 -9.69 -14.17
CA ALA A 144 -0.06 -10.46 -14.65
C ALA A 144 -0.27 -10.25 -16.16
N LEU A 145 -0.18 -9.00 -16.65
CA LEU A 145 -0.24 -8.73 -18.08
C LEU A 145 0.86 -9.46 -18.86
N ARG A 146 2.09 -9.51 -18.35
CA ARG A 146 3.20 -10.24 -19.00
C ARG A 146 2.92 -11.74 -19.07
N ARG A 147 2.40 -12.32 -17.99
CA ARG A 147 2.10 -13.75 -17.88
C ARG A 147 0.93 -14.19 -18.76
N VAL A 148 0.02 -13.27 -19.12
CA VAL A 148 -1.12 -13.57 -20.00
C VAL A 148 -0.69 -14.05 -21.38
N LYS A 149 0.50 -13.68 -21.87
CA LYS A 149 1.02 -14.08 -23.18
C LYS A 149 0.98 -15.60 -23.41
N GLU A 150 1.28 -16.37 -22.37
CA GLU A 150 1.37 -17.83 -22.41
C GLU A 150 0.16 -18.50 -21.75
N HIS A 151 -0.85 -17.71 -21.35
CA HIS A 151 -1.96 -18.21 -20.58
C HIS A 151 -3.06 -18.82 -21.49
N PRO A 152 -3.64 -19.99 -21.15
CA PRO A 152 -4.68 -20.64 -21.96
C PRO A 152 -5.91 -19.78 -22.26
N LEU A 153 -6.18 -18.78 -21.41
CA LEU A 153 -7.30 -17.85 -21.58
C LEU A 153 -7.03 -16.69 -22.55
N LEU A 154 -5.84 -16.57 -23.14
CA LEU A 154 -5.47 -15.42 -23.98
C LEU A 154 -6.51 -15.14 -25.07
N LYS A 155 -6.96 -16.16 -25.83
CA LYS A 155 -7.97 -15.98 -26.90
C LYS A 155 -9.25 -15.33 -26.37
N ARG A 156 -9.74 -15.78 -25.22
CA ARG A 156 -10.92 -15.23 -24.56
C ARG A 156 -10.71 -13.78 -24.11
N LEU A 157 -9.53 -13.46 -23.58
CA LEU A 157 -9.16 -12.10 -23.17
C LEU A 157 -9.05 -11.13 -24.37
N LEU A 158 -8.62 -11.61 -25.53
CA LEU A 158 -8.60 -10.85 -26.78
C LEU A 158 -10.01 -10.62 -27.36
N GLY A 159 -11.05 -11.27 -26.83
CA GLY A 159 -12.41 -11.24 -27.38
C GLY A 159 -12.56 -12.08 -28.66
N LEU A 160 -11.67 -13.06 -28.82
CA LEU A 160 -11.75 -14.10 -29.83
C LEU A 160 -12.56 -15.28 -29.25
N LYS A 161 -13.52 -15.79 -30.02
CA LYS A 161 -14.30 -16.98 -29.64
C LYS A 161 -13.45 -18.24 -29.80
#